data_AF-A0A969QN07-F1
#
_entry.id   AF-A0A969QN07-F1
#
_cell.length_a   1.000
_cell.length_b   1.000
_cell.length_c   1.000
_cell.angle_alpha   90.00
_cell.angle_beta   90.00
_cell.angle_gamma   90.00
#
_symmetry.space_group_name_H-M   'P 1'
#
loop_
_entity.id
_entity.type
_entity.pdbx_description
1 polymer ?
#
loop_
_entity_poly.entity_id
_entity_poly.type
_entity_poly.pdbx_seq_one_letter_code
_entity_poly.pdbx_strand_id
1 'polypeptide(L)' 'MSDPSINPQELRDRFALIANKRDSLVRLLEQPDLGTLRIDVNQAIEEVDDLIEEFNRTFPAES' A
#
# COMPACT_ATOMS: atom_id res chain seq x y z
N MET A 1 -23.19 13.42 -19.35
CA MET A 1 -22.34 13.17 -18.18
C MET A 1 -21.36 12.10 -18.60
N SER A 2 -20.07 12.44 -18.73
CA SER A 2 -19.04 11.44 -19.05
C SER A 2 -18.88 10.57 -17.81
N ASP A 3 -19.14 9.28 -17.97
CA ASP A 3 -18.80 8.26 -16.98
C ASP A 3 -17.31 8.44 -16.61
N PRO A 4 -16.92 8.66 -15.34
CA PRO A 4 -15.53 8.69 -14.96
C PRO A 4 -15.06 7.24 -15.01
N SER A 5 -14.87 6.72 -16.22
CA SER A 5 -14.19 5.45 -16.45
C SER A 5 -12.82 5.59 -15.81
N ILE A 6 -12.69 5.05 -14.59
CA ILE A 6 -11.43 5.02 -13.87
C ILE A 6 -10.48 4.26 -14.79
N ASN A 7 -9.46 4.97 -15.27
CA ASN A 7 -8.47 4.36 -16.12
C ASN A 7 -7.70 3.34 -15.26
N PRO A 8 -7.60 2.07 -15.67
CA PRO A 8 -6.81 1.08 -14.93
C PRO A 8 -5.39 1.55 -14.63
N GLN A 9 -4.78 2.34 -15.52
CA GLN A 9 -3.46 2.93 -15.28
C GLN A 9 -3.47 3.95 -14.14
N GLU A 10 -4.51 4.78 -14.04
CA GLU A 10 -4.64 5.74 -12.93
C GLU A 10 -4.77 5.02 -11.58
N LEU A 11 -5.44 3.86 -11.56
CA LEU A 11 -5.53 3.03 -10.37
C LEU A 11 -4.17 2.40 -10.01
N ARG A 12 -3.40 1.93 -11.00
CA ARG A 12 -2.03 1.43 -10.79
C ARG A 12 -1.10 2.51 -10.24
N ASP A 13 -1.19 3.73 -10.76
CA ASP A 13 -0.35 4.85 -10.31
C ASP A 13 -0.68 5.25 -8.86
N ARG A 14 -1.98 5.33 -8.52
CA ARG A 14 -2.43 5.56 -7.14
C ARG A 14 -2.00 4.43 -6.21
N PHE A 15 -2.06 3.19 -6.69
CA PHE A 15 -1.60 2.02 -5.95
C PHE A 15 -0.10 2.10 -5.63
N ALA A 16 0.73 2.44 -6.62
CA ALA A 16 2.17 2.59 -6.43
C ALA A 16 2.51 3.63 -5.35
N LEU A 17 1.76 4.73 -5.26
CA LEU A 17 1.92 5.72 -4.20
C LEU A 17 1.62 5.15 -2.80
N ILE A 18 0.66 4.24 -2.69
CA ILE A 18 0.31 3.57 -1.43
C ILE A 18 1.37 2.53 -1.07
N ALA A 19 1.77 1.69 -2.03
CA ALA A 19 2.82 0.68 -1.84
C ALA A 19 4.14 1.31 -1.38
N ASN A 20 4.52 2.47 -1.94
CA ASN A 20 5.73 3.19 -1.53
C ASN A 20 5.70 3.70 -0.08
N LYS A 21 4.52 3.82 0.56
CA LYS A 21 4.43 4.19 1.99
C LYS A 21 4.85 3.06 2.92
N ARG A 22 4.86 1.80 2.44
CA ARG A 22 5.32 0.63 3.19
C ARG A 22 6.73 0.82 3.74
N ASP A 23 7.65 1.33 2.91
CA ASP A 23 9.02 1.62 3.33
C ASP A 23 9.11 2.70 4.39
N SER A 24 8.20 3.68 4.36
CA SER A 24 8.11 4.71 5.41
C SER A 24 7.67 4.11 6.74
N LEU A 25 6.72 3.16 6.72
CA LEU A 25 6.26 2.46 7.92
C LEU A 25 7.35 1.55 8.51
N VAL A 26 8.12 0.86 7.67
CA VAL A 26 9.26 0.05 8.14
C VAL A 26 10.32 0.91 8.82
N ARG A 27 10.71 2.04 8.20
CA ARG A 27 11.65 2.99 8.82
C ARG A 27 11.11 3.56 10.13
N LEU A 28 9.80 3.79 10.23
CA LEU A 28 9.16 4.22 11.47
C LEU A 28 9.26 3.12 12.53
N LEU A 29 9.04 1.86 12.16
CA LEU A 29 9.12 0.71 13.08
C LEU A 29 10.54 0.47 13.67
N GLU A 30 11.57 0.90 12.95
CA GLU A 30 12.97 0.86 13.41
C GLU A 30 13.25 1.86 14.56
N GLN A 31 12.39 2.87 14.76
CA GLN A 31 12.60 3.83 15.84
C GLN A 31 12.35 3.17 17.22
N PRO A 32 13.26 3.37 18.19
CA PRO A 32 13.22 2.67 19.47
C PRO A 32 12.12 3.15 20.42
N ASP A 33 11.57 4.34 20.20
CA ASP A 33 10.71 5.09 21.12
C ASP A 33 9.23 5.18 20.70
N LEU A 34 8.77 4.28 19.81
CA LEU A 34 7.37 4.25 19.35
C LEU A 34 6.33 3.96 20.44
N GLY A 35 6.72 3.28 21.52
CA GLY A 35 5.79 2.83 22.55
C GLY A 35 4.63 2.01 21.96
N THR A 36 3.40 2.41 22.26
CA THR A 36 2.17 1.73 21.79
C THR A 36 1.94 1.84 20.29
N LEU A 37 2.46 2.90 19.65
CA LEU A 37 2.32 3.13 18.21
C LEU A 37 2.99 2.01 17.38
N ARG A 38 3.91 1.25 17.97
CA ARG A 38 4.56 0.10 17.33
C ARG A 38 3.56 -0.95 16.86
N ILE A 39 2.49 -1.17 17.63
CA ILE A 39 1.46 -2.16 17.28
C ILE A 39 0.69 -1.66 16.04
N ASP A 40 0.25 -0.40 16.06
CA ASP A 40 -0.48 0.20 14.95
C ASP A 40 0.36 0.27 13.66
N VAL A 41 1.67 0.54 13.78
CA VAL A 41 2.59 0.57 12.63
C VAL A 41 2.83 -0.82 12.06
N ASN A 42 2.95 -1.85 12.90
CA ASN A 42 3.00 -3.24 12.42
C ASN A 42 1.72 -3.62 11.68
N GLN A 43 0.55 -3.31 12.24
CA GLN A 43 -0.73 -3.59 11.60
C GLN A 43 -0.86 -2.86 10.25
N ALA A 44 -0.45 -1.59 10.19
CA ALA A 44 -0.48 -0.84 8.93
C ALA A 44 0.46 -1.42 7.87
N ILE A 45 1.60 -2.02 8.25
CA ILE A 45 2.48 -2.72 7.30
C ILE A 45 1.78 -3.96 6.76
N GLU A 46 1.18 -4.77 7.63
CA GLU A 46 0.43 -5.98 7.24
C GLU A 46 -0.71 -5.62 6.28
N GLU A 47 -1.50 -4.59 6.58
CA GLU A 47 -2.59 -4.13 5.71
C GLU A 47 -2.10 -3.66 4.34
N VAL A 48 -0.93 -3.01 4.27
CA VAL A 48 -0.33 -2.59 2.99
C VAL A 48 0.22 -3.79 2.22
N ASP A 49 0.85 -4.75 2.89
CA ASP A 49 1.35 -5.97 2.25
C ASP A 49 0.18 -6.82 1.68
N ASP A 50 -0.93 -6.96 2.43
CA ASP A 50 -2.16 -7.62 1.98
C ASP A 50 -2.78 -6.91 0.76
N LEU A 51 -2.82 -5.57 0.80
CA LEU A 51 -3.32 -4.75 -0.29
C LEU A 51 -2.45 -4.88 -1.56
N ILE A 52 -1.12 -5.03 -1.43
CA ILE A 52 -0.19 -5.34 -2.53
C ILE A 52 -0.47 -6.72 -3.11
N GLU A 53 -0.71 -7.72 -2.27
CA GLU A 53 -1.06 -9.05 -2.74
C GLU A 53 -2.38 -9.04 -3.52
N GLU A 54 -3.42 -8.41 -2.97
CA GLU A 54 -4.73 -8.31 -3.63
C GLU A 54 -4.62 -7.59 -4.97
N PHE A 55 -3.91 -6.46 -5.01
CA PHE A 55 -3.71 -5.73 -6.25
C PHE A 55 -3.00 -6.55 -7.32
N ASN A 56 -1.93 -7.29 -6.96
CA ASN A 56 -1.22 -8.15 -7.90
C ASN A 56 -2.11 -9.29 -8.45
N ARG A 57 -3.05 -9.79 -7.64
CA ARG A 57 -4.06 -10.77 -8.07
C ARG A 57 -5.10 -10.16 -9.00
N THR A 58 -5.54 -8.93 -8.74
CA THR A 58 -6.52 -8.21 -9.58
C THR A 58 -5.92 -7.73 -10.90
N PHE A 59 -4.66 -7.33 -10.87
CA PHE A 59 -3.93 -6.72 -11.97
C PHE A 59 -2.63 -7.48 -12.27
N PRO A 60 -2.70 -8.74 -12.70
CA PRO A 60 -1.51 -9.51 -13.02
C PRO A 60 -0.68 -8.77 -14.08
N ALA A 61 0.64 -8.82 -13.95
CA ALA A 61 1.52 -8.39 -15.03
C ALA A 61 1.22 -9.23 -16.27
N GLU A 62 1.05 -8.60 -17.44
CA GLU A 62 0.88 -9.33 -18.70
C GLU A 62 2.13 -10.20 -18.92
N SER A 63 1.93 -11.53 -19.01
CA SER A 63 2.97 -12.53 -19.25
C SER A 63 3.60 -12.43 -20.64
#